data_AF-A0AAW3RI25-F1
#
_entry.id   AF-A0AAW3RI25-F1
#
_cell.length_a   1.000
_cell.length_b   1.000
_cell.length_c   1.000
_cell.angle_alpha   90.00
_cell.angle_beta   90.00
_cell.angle_gamma   90.00
#
_symmetry.space_group_name_H-M   'P 1'
#
loop_
_entity.id
_entity.type
_entity.pdbx_description
1 polymer ?
#
loop_
_entity_poly.entity_id
_entity_poly.type
_entity_poly.pdbx_seq_one_letter_code
_entity_poly.pdbx_strand_id
1 'polypeptide(L)' 'MIFKQFFATIWHYFDVLCFILGMIAGVYAAFLFGQAQGVLAIAVALFLVGWLSEVVVVSQKGGD' A
#
# COMPACT_ATOMS: atom_id res chain seq x y z
N MET A 1 -16.93 7.14 -23.08
CA MET A 1 -16.03 5.98 -22.88
C MET A 1 -14.63 6.44 -22.44
N ILE A 2 -14.12 7.59 -22.87
CA ILE A 2 -12.87 8.19 -22.34
C ILE A 2 -12.97 8.68 -20.88
N PHE A 3 -14.10 9.30 -20.50
CA PHE A 3 -14.31 9.87 -19.14
C PHE A 3 -14.32 8.83 -18.03
N LYS A 4 -14.87 7.63 -18.28
CA LYS A 4 -14.85 6.51 -17.33
C LYS A 4 -13.43 6.01 -17.09
N GLN A 5 -12.58 6.02 -18.11
CA GLN A 5 -11.21 5.55 -18.05
C GLN A 5 -10.32 6.55 -17.28
N PHE A 6 -10.53 7.85 -17.49
CA PHE A 6 -9.89 8.89 -16.67
C PHE A 6 -10.28 8.80 -15.19
N PHE A 7 -11.58 8.60 -14.91
CA PHE A 7 -12.05 8.46 -13.53
C PHE A 7 -11.49 7.20 -12.85
N ALA A 8 -11.40 6.09 -13.58
CA ALA A 8 -10.79 4.85 -13.09
C ALA A 8 -9.30 5.01 -12.78
N THR A 9 -8.55 5.72 -13.64
CA THR A 9 -7.14 6.04 -13.40
C THR A 9 -6.96 6.92 -12.16
N ILE A 10 -7.78 7.96 -12.01
CA ILE A 10 -7.74 8.84 -10.82
C ILE A 10 -8.05 8.03 -9.55
N TRP A 11 -9.04 7.14 -9.61
CA TRP A 11 -9.37 6.26 -8.48
C TRP A 11 -8.19 5.35 -8.12
N HIS A 12 -7.50 4.78 -9.10
CA HIS A 12 -6.35 3.94 -8.84
C HIS A 12 -5.22 4.69 -8.13
N TYR A 13 -4.89 5.92 -8.58
CA TYR A 13 -3.91 6.76 -7.90
C TYR A 13 -4.34 7.15 -6.49
N PHE A 14 -5.63 7.42 -6.28
CA PHE A 14 -6.18 7.74 -4.96
C PHE A 14 -6.08 6.55 -4.00
N ASP A 15 -6.37 5.34 -4.49
CA ASP A 15 -6.26 4.10 -3.70
C ASP A 15 -4.83 3.87 -3.18
N VAL A 16 -3.83 4.01 -4.07
CA VAL A 16 -2.41 3.92 -3.70
C VAL A 16 -2.03 4.99 -2.68
N LEU A 17 -2.54 6.22 -2.84
CA LEU A 17 -2.24 7.33 -1.93
C LEU A 17 -2.87 7.09 -0.54
N CYS A 18 -4.11 6.58 -0.48
CA CYS A 18 -4.76 6.14 0.75
C CYS A 18 -4.00 5.00 1.44
N PHE A 19 -3.49 4.03 0.66
CA PHE A 19 -2.66 2.95 1.20
C PHE A 19 -1.38 3.49 1.85
N ILE A 20 -0.66 4.38 1.18
CA ILE A 20 0.57 4.99 1.71
C ILE A 20 0.27 5.79 2.99
N LEU A 21 -0.78 6.61 2.98
CA LEU A 21 -1.23 7.37 4.16
C LEU A 21 -1.60 6.46 5.33
N GLY A 22 -2.32 5.37 5.05
CA GLY A 22 -2.68 4.36 6.05
C GLY A 22 -1.46 3.70 6.68
N MET A 23 -0.47 3.33 5.87
CA MET A 23 0.80 2.78 6.35
C MET A 23 1.57 3.78 7.24
N ILE A 24 1.69 5.03 6.80
CA ILE A 24 2.37 6.08 7.58
C ILE A 24 1.64 6.31 8.91
N ALA A 25 0.31 6.42 8.89
CA ALA A 25 -0.49 6.60 10.09
C ALA A 25 -0.37 5.40 11.05
N GLY A 26 -0.36 4.17 10.52
CA GLY A 26 -0.17 2.95 11.32
C GLY A 26 1.21 2.88 11.98
N VAL A 27 2.26 3.19 11.24
CA VAL A 27 3.63 3.27 11.78
C VAL A 27 3.72 4.36 12.84
N TYR A 28 3.17 5.55 12.57
CA TYR A 28 3.17 6.67 13.52
C TYR A 28 2.41 6.32 14.81
N ALA A 29 1.24 5.69 14.69
CA ALA A 29 0.47 5.21 15.83
C ALA A 29 1.27 4.20 16.66
N ALA A 30 1.97 3.26 16.01
CA ALA A 30 2.81 2.28 16.70
C ALA A 30 3.99 2.93 17.46
N PHE A 31 4.61 3.98 16.89
CA PHE A 31 5.61 4.77 17.61
C PHE A 31 5.05 5.47 18.86
N LEU A 32 3.77 5.86 18.84
CA LEU A 32 3.09 6.45 19.98
C LEU A 32 2.96 5.47 21.16
N PHE A 33 2.80 4.18 20.88
CA PHE A 33 2.76 3.12 21.90
C PHE A 33 4.15 2.70 22.40
N GLY A 34 5.20 2.99 21.64
CA GLY A 34 6.59 2.82 22.07
C GLY A 34 7.56 2.54 20.93
N GLN A 35 8.85 2.75 21.19
CA GLN A 35 9.89 2.67 20.16
C GLN A 35 10.02 1.25 19.56
N ALA A 36 9.90 0.21 20.38
CA ALA A 36 9.94 -1.19 19.91
C ALA A 36 8.73 -1.53 19.00
N GLN A 37 7.54 -1.02 19.32
CA GLN A 37 6.33 -1.22 18.51
C GLN A 37 6.42 -0.47 17.19
N GLY A 38 6.99 0.74 17.18
CA GLY A 38 7.26 1.50 15.96
C GLY A 38 8.20 0.77 14.99
N VAL A 39 9.31 0.23 15.48
CA VAL A 39 10.25 -0.56 14.65
C VAL A 39 9.58 -1.82 14.10
N LEU A 40 8.78 -2.51 14.92
CA LEU A 40 8.02 -3.68 14.48
C LEU A 40 6.99 -3.31 13.40
N ALA A 41 6.29 -2.18 13.56
CA ALA A 41 5.34 -1.68 12.56
C ALA A 41 6.03 -1.33 11.23
N ILE A 42 7.24 -0.75 11.26
CA ILE A 42 8.03 -0.54 10.04
C ILE A 42 8.35 -1.88 9.36
N ALA A 43 8.79 -2.88 10.12
CA ALA A 43 9.11 -4.20 9.58
C ALA A 43 7.89 -4.86 8.90
N VAL A 44 6.73 -4.80 9.55
CA VAL A 44 5.46 -5.30 8.99
C VAL A 44 5.05 -4.51 7.74
N ALA A 45 5.17 -3.18 7.76
CA ALA A 45 4.85 -2.32 6.62
C ALA A 45 5.70 -2.68 5.39
N LEU A 46 7.02 -2.84 5.57
CA LEU A 46 7.92 -3.24 4.49
C LEU A 46 7.63 -4.66 3.98
N PHE A 47 7.31 -5.59 4.89
CA PHE A 47 6.92 -6.94 4.51
C PHE A 47 5.64 -6.95 3.66
N LEU A 48 4.62 -6.19 4.07
CA LEU A 48 3.36 -6.07 3.32
C LEU A 48 3.59 -5.46 1.94
N VAL A 49 4.43 -4.43 1.81
CA VAL A 49 4.79 -3.84 0.51
C VAL A 49 5.53 -4.83 -0.39
N GLY A 50 6.51 -5.55 0.17
CA GLY A 50 7.23 -6.60 -0.55
C GLY A 50 6.29 -7.68 -1.07
N TRP A 51 5.39 -8.17 -0.22
CA TRP A 51 4.39 -9.15 -0.62
C TRP A 51 3.42 -8.60 -1.68
N LEU A 52 2.90 -7.39 -1.50
CA LEU A 52 2.03 -6.76 -2.51
C LEU A 52 2.73 -6.65 -3.87
N SER A 53 4.02 -6.29 -3.87
CA SER A 53 4.80 -6.20 -5.10
C SER A 53 4.87 -7.53 -5.84
N GLU A 54 5.03 -8.63 -5.11
CA GLU A 54 5.08 -9.98 -5.70
C GLU A 54 3.71 -10.42 -6.22
N VAL A 55 2.64 -10.18 -5.46
CA VAL A 55 1.26 -10.49 -5.87
C VAL A 55 0.87 -9.72 -7.13
N VAL A 56 1.20 -8.44 -7.21
CA VAL A 56 0.93 -7.61 -8.40
C VAL A 56 1.69 -8.14 -9.61
N VAL A 57 2.97 -8.51 -9.45
CA VAL A 57 3.79 -9.08 -10.54
C VAL A 57 3.23 -10.44 -11.00
N VAL A 58 2.79 -11.30 -10.09
CA VAL A 58 2.16 -12.59 -10.41
C VAL A 58 0.83 -12.37 -11.15
N SER A 59 0.00 -11.42 -10.71
CA SER A 59 -1.24 -11.07 -11.41
C SER A 59 -1.02 -10.53 -12.82
N GLN A 60 0.10 -9.85 -13.09
CA GLN A 60 0.45 -9.41 -14.44
C GLN A 60 0.97 -10.53 -15.34
N LYS A 61 1.55 -11.60 -14.76
CA LYS A 61 2.07 -12.77 -15.50
C LYS A 61 1.01 -13.82 -15.83
N GLY A 62 -0.17 -13.79 -15.22
CA GLY A 62 -1.26 -14.74 -15.44
C GLY A 62 -2.27 -14.34 -16.53
N GLY A 63 -1.87 -13.50 -17.49
CA GLY A 63 -2.72 -13.01 -18.58
C GLY A 63 -2.53 -13.77 -19.89
N ASP A 64 -2.55 -15.11 -19.85
CA ASP A 64 -2.73 -15.99 -21.02
C ASP A 64 -4.15 -16.59 -21.01
#